data_AF-A0A3B3ZCP4-F1
#
_entry.id   AF-A0A3B3ZCP4-F1
#
_cell.length_a   1.000
_cell.length_b   1.000
_cell.length_c   1.000
_cell.angle_alpha   90.00
_cell.angle_beta   90.00
_cell.angle_gamma   90.00
#
_symmetry.space_group_name_H-M   'P 1'
#
loop_
_entity.id
_entity.type
_entity.pdbx_description
1 polymer ?
#
loop_
_entity_poly.entity_id
_entity_poly.type
_entity_poly.pdbx_seq_one_letter_code
_entity_poly.pdbx_strand_id
1 'polypeptide(L)'
;YMRLSCLICCFVCCKVFPPLGHSVAGVFQVSYVNSLNQPYYAFNASDARSRCESLGVNIASVSQVINALTRGLETCRFGWTDEHLAVVPRVTAQVNCGQNQTGLVRWRAPITKKFDVFCFNESGMKQSNTIYLRTIDAPRTEKHKPSDGSSLSTMGAKLKGAKVALPKEKSQAIQ
;
A
#
# COMPACT_ATOMS: atom_id res chain seq x y z
N TYR A 1 28.90 13.01 -26.64
CA TYR A 1 27.54 12.60 -27.02
C TYR A 1 27.28 11.18 -26.52
N MET A 2 26.85 11.00 -25.27
CA MET A 2 26.51 9.67 -24.74
C MET A 2 25.07 9.66 -24.24
N ARG A 3 24.20 9.15 -25.12
CA ARG A 3 22.85 8.61 -24.94
C ARG A 3 21.88 9.39 -24.04
N LEU A 4 21.29 10.43 -24.63
CA LEU A 4 19.93 10.92 -24.33
C LEU A 4 18.82 9.86 -24.56
N SER A 5 19.19 8.63 -24.91
CA SER A 5 18.28 7.52 -25.27
C SER A 5 17.77 6.71 -24.07
N CYS A 6 18.32 6.90 -22.86
CA CYS A 6 17.98 6.06 -21.71
C CYS A 6 16.68 6.50 -21.01
N LEU A 7 16.45 7.81 -20.91
CA LEU A 7 15.30 8.37 -20.20
C LEU A 7 13.95 8.08 -20.90
N ILE A 8 13.95 8.05 -22.24
CA ILE A 8 12.74 7.78 -23.03
C ILE A 8 12.39 6.28 -23.03
N CYS A 9 13.40 5.39 -22.95
CA CYS A 9 13.18 3.95 -22.97
C CYS A 9 12.53 3.42 -21.68
N CYS A 10 12.76 4.09 -20.53
CA CYS A 10 12.27 3.64 -19.23
C CYS A 10 10.75 3.80 -19.03
N PHE A 11 10.09 4.75 -19.70
CA PHE A 11 8.64 4.96 -19.55
C PHE A 11 7.79 4.10 -20.49
N VAL A 12 8.28 3.81 -21.70
CA VAL A 12 7.51 3.08 -22.72
C VAL A 12 7.34 1.60 -22.39
N CYS A 13 8.25 1.03 -21.60
CA CYS A 13 8.28 -0.41 -21.33
C CYS A 13 7.65 -0.82 -19.99
N CYS A 14 7.12 0.11 -19.19
CA CYS A 14 6.58 -0.21 -17.87
C CYS A 14 5.11 0.19 -17.74
N LYS A 15 4.29 -0.77 -17.31
CA LYS A 15 2.89 -0.55 -16.93
C LYS A 15 2.82 -0.33 -15.42
N VAL A 16 1.99 0.63 -15.01
CA VAL A 16 1.72 0.92 -13.60
C VAL A 16 0.29 0.55 -13.24
N PHE A 17 0.09 0.00 -12.04
CA PHE A 17 -1.22 -0.27 -11.45
C PHE A 17 -1.29 0.27 -10.02
N PRO A 18 -2.32 1.06 -9.65
CA PRO A 18 -3.41 1.55 -10.50
C PRO A 18 -2.92 2.48 -11.65
N PRO A 19 -3.71 2.63 -12.75
CA PRO A 19 -3.33 3.49 -13.87
C PRO A 19 -3.43 4.99 -13.52
N LEU A 20 -3.01 5.85 -14.45
CA LEU A 20 -3.14 7.32 -14.38
C LEU A 20 -2.38 8.00 -13.22
N GLY A 21 -1.31 7.38 -12.72
CA GLY A 21 -0.54 7.93 -11.59
C GLY A 21 -1.28 7.84 -10.25
N HIS A 22 -2.37 7.07 -10.20
CA HIS A 22 -3.05 6.77 -8.95
C HIS A 22 -2.24 5.75 -8.15
N SER A 23 -2.44 5.78 -6.83
CA SER A 23 -1.87 4.82 -5.90
C SER A 23 -2.89 4.49 -4.82
N VAL A 24 -2.80 3.30 -4.25
CA VAL A 24 -3.65 2.91 -3.11
C VAL A 24 -2.82 3.07 -1.85
N ALA A 25 -3.19 4.02 -0.98
CA ALA A 25 -2.40 4.38 0.20
C ALA A 25 -0.92 4.73 -0.13
N GLY A 26 -0.65 5.33 -1.30
CA GLY A 26 0.71 5.62 -1.76
C GLY A 26 1.41 4.47 -2.49
N VAL A 27 0.85 3.25 -2.49
CA VAL A 27 1.45 2.08 -3.16
C VAL A 27 0.92 1.90 -4.58
N PHE A 28 1.81 1.57 -5.50
CA PHE A 28 1.49 1.15 -6.86
C PHE A 28 2.45 0.05 -7.34
N GLN A 29 1.97 -0.85 -8.21
CA GLN A 29 2.76 -1.90 -8.84
C GLN A 29 3.33 -1.41 -10.17
N VAL A 30 4.57 -1.75 -10.46
CA VAL A 30 5.23 -1.52 -11.75
C VAL A 30 5.60 -2.87 -12.36
N SER A 31 5.13 -3.11 -13.58
CA SER A 31 5.39 -4.33 -14.36
C SER A 31 6.06 -3.95 -15.68
N TYR A 32 7.01 -4.75 -16.16
CA TYR A 32 7.57 -4.57 -17.50
C TYR A 32 6.62 -5.16 -18.54
N VAL A 33 6.48 -4.50 -19.70
CA VAL A 33 5.71 -4.96 -20.86
C VAL A 33 6.60 -5.12 -22.10
N ASN A 34 6.33 -6.16 -22.89
CA ASN A 34 7.01 -6.36 -24.18
C ASN A 34 6.45 -5.43 -25.28
N SER A 35 6.95 -5.56 -26.52
CA SER A 35 6.48 -4.80 -27.68
C SER A 35 5.00 -5.05 -28.03
N LEU A 36 4.40 -6.13 -27.54
CA LEU A 36 2.98 -6.46 -27.68
C LEU A 36 2.15 -5.98 -26.49
N ASN A 37 2.72 -5.16 -25.59
CA ASN A 37 2.10 -4.68 -24.37
C ASN A 37 1.70 -5.80 -23.38
N GLN A 38 2.35 -6.96 -23.46
CA GLN A 38 2.11 -8.09 -22.56
C GLN A 38 3.06 -8.01 -21.36
N PRO A 39 2.54 -8.09 -20.12
CA PRO A 39 3.36 -7.97 -18.93
C PRO A 39 4.18 -9.24 -18.67
N TYR A 40 5.45 -9.12 -18.32
CA TYR A 40 6.31 -10.25 -17.95
C TYR A 40 7.24 -9.88 -16.79
N TYR A 41 7.68 -10.88 -16.03
CA TYR A 41 8.51 -10.67 -14.86
C TYR A 41 9.95 -10.33 -15.26
N ALA A 42 10.41 -9.13 -14.90
CA ALA A 42 11.68 -8.58 -15.40
C ALA A 42 12.67 -8.20 -14.30
N PHE A 43 12.20 -7.91 -13.08
CA PHE A 43 13.02 -7.29 -12.04
C PHE A 43 13.48 -8.33 -11.01
N ASN A 44 14.79 -8.47 -10.83
CA ASN A 44 15.34 -9.10 -9.63
C ASN A 44 15.18 -8.12 -8.42
N ALA A 45 15.53 -8.55 -7.20
CA ALA A 45 15.31 -7.72 -6.01
C ALA A 45 16.05 -6.36 -6.05
N SER A 46 17.26 -6.32 -6.61
CA SER A 46 18.06 -5.08 -6.76
C SER A 46 17.54 -4.20 -7.91
N ASP A 47 17.17 -4.81 -9.03
CA ASP A 47 16.58 -4.10 -10.18
C ASP A 47 15.24 -3.47 -9.79
N ALA A 48 14.45 -4.17 -8.96
CA ALA A 48 13.17 -3.71 -8.45
C ALA A 48 13.32 -2.40 -7.66
N ARG A 49 14.29 -2.34 -6.74
CA ARG A 49 14.60 -1.12 -5.99
C ARG A 49 15.02 0.02 -6.92
N SER A 50 15.98 -0.25 -7.80
CA SER A 50 16.47 0.73 -8.80
C SER A 50 15.34 1.24 -9.71
N ARG A 51 14.34 0.38 -10.00
CA ARG A 51 13.19 0.75 -10.82
C ARG A 51 12.31 1.79 -10.12
N CYS A 52 12.02 1.63 -8.83
CA CYS A 52 11.27 2.64 -8.08
C CYS A 52 12.05 3.95 -7.96
N GLU A 53 13.36 3.88 -7.70
CA GLU A 53 14.23 5.06 -7.60
C GLU A 53 14.28 5.86 -8.92
N SER A 54 14.29 5.17 -10.07
CA SER A 54 14.23 5.83 -11.38
C SER A 54 12.93 6.61 -11.63
N LEU A 55 11.87 6.30 -10.87
CA LEU A 55 10.59 7.00 -10.87
C LEU A 55 10.52 8.09 -9.78
N GLY A 56 11.61 8.32 -9.04
CA GLY A 56 11.68 9.30 -7.95
C GLY A 56 10.90 8.88 -6.70
N VAL A 57 10.68 7.57 -6.50
CA VAL A 57 9.96 7.02 -5.35
C VAL A 57 10.73 5.85 -4.73
N ASN A 58 10.29 5.38 -3.56
CA ASN A 58 10.93 4.27 -2.87
C ASN A 58 10.26 2.95 -3.22
N ILE A 59 10.99 1.83 -3.07
CA ILE A 59 10.36 0.51 -3.05
C ILE A 59 9.45 0.39 -1.82
N ALA A 60 8.28 -0.22 -1.98
CA ALA A 60 7.31 -0.34 -0.90
C ALA A 60 7.77 -1.41 0.11
N SER A 61 7.60 -1.11 1.40
CA SER A 61 7.74 -2.11 2.46
C SER A 61 6.53 -3.04 2.49
N VAL A 62 6.68 -4.23 3.09
CA VAL A 62 5.57 -5.15 3.34
C VAL A 62 4.45 -4.47 4.13
N SER A 63 4.78 -3.64 5.12
CA SER A 63 3.78 -2.93 5.92
C SER A 63 2.97 -1.92 5.10
N GLN A 64 3.60 -1.21 4.17
CA GLN A 64 2.94 -0.30 3.25
C GLN A 64 2.01 -1.05 2.30
N VAL A 65 2.44 -2.19 1.75
CA VAL A 65 1.59 -3.03 0.88
C VAL A 65 0.40 -3.59 1.66
N ILE A 66 0.56 -3.98 2.94
CA ILE A 66 -0.56 -4.40 3.80
C ILE A 66 -1.55 -3.25 3.99
N ASN A 67 -1.08 -2.05 4.32
CA ASN A 67 -1.96 -0.88 4.44
C ASN A 67 -2.72 -0.63 3.14
N ALA A 68 -2.04 -0.65 1.99
CA ALA A 68 -2.69 -0.51 0.70
C ALA A 68 -3.74 -1.61 0.43
N LEU A 69 -3.45 -2.86 0.80
CA LEU A 69 -4.39 -3.98 0.70
C LEU A 69 -5.65 -3.74 1.56
N THR A 70 -5.52 -3.21 2.78
CA THR A 70 -6.70 -2.87 3.61
C THR A 70 -7.58 -1.80 2.95
N ARG A 71 -7.04 -1.04 1.99
CA ARG A 71 -7.76 -0.02 1.21
C ARG A 71 -8.13 -0.50 -0.20
N GLY A 72 -8.06 -1.80 -0.46
CA GLY A 72 -8.52 -2.42 -1.70
C GLY A 72 -7.44 -2.64 -2.77
N LEU A 73 -6.14 -2.49 -2.45
CA LEU A 73 -5.10 -2.89 -3.39
C LEU A 73 -5.15 -4.41 -3.59
N GLU A 74 -5.44 -4.84 -4.82
CA GLU A 74 -5.41 -6.24 -5.23
C GLU A 74 -4.64 -6.38 -6.54
N THR A 75 -3.80 -7.42 -6.65
CA THR A 75 -3.10 -7.77 -7.88
C THR A 75 -3.11 -9.28 -8.09
N CYS A 76 -2.74 -9.74 -9.29
CA CYS A 76 -2.58 -11.17 -9.61
C CYS A 76 -1.13 -11.54 -9.94
N ARG A 77 -0.18 -10.65 -9.65
CA ARG A 77 1.23 -10.80 -10.03
C ARG A 77 2.12 -10.53 -8.84
N PHE A 78 3.15 -11.37 -8.68
CA PHE A 78 4.14 -11.18 -7.63
C PHE A 78 4.91 -9.90 -7.87
N GLY A 79 5.09 -9.13 -6.80
CA GLY A 79 5.95 -7.94 -6.78
C GLY A 79 6.93 -7.99 -5.62
N TRP A 80 8.15 -7.51 -5.86
CA TRP A 80 9.15 -7.31 -4.82
C TRP A 80 8.76 -6.18 -3.86
N THR A 81 9.20 -6.34 -2.60
CA THR A 81 9.14 -5.37 -1.51
C THR A 81 10.54 -5.10 -0.98
N ASP A 82 10.71 -4.05 -0.17
CA ASP A 82 12.00 -3.62 0.37
C ASP A 82 12.71 -4.72 1.18
N GLU A 83 11.94 -5.58 1.84
CA GLU A 83 12.41 -6.71 2.65
C GLU A 83 12.87 -7.93 1.82
N HIS A 84 13.08 -7.76 0.51
CA HIS A 84 13.40 -8.84 -0.44
C HIS A 84 12.39 -10.00 -0.39
N LEU A 85 11.11 -9.65 -0.23
CA LEU A 85 10.01 -10.60 -0.21
C LEU A 85 9.11 -10.36 -1.42
N ALA A 86 8.79 -11.42 -2.15
CA ALA A 86 7.81 -11.35 -3.22
C ALA A 86 6.41 -11.51 -2.62
N VAL A 87 5.49 -10.62 -2.97
CA VAL A 87 4.12 -10.64 -2.41
C VAL A 87 3.05 -10.48 -3.48
N VAL A 88 1.84 -10.98 -3.19
CA VAL A 88 0.62 -10.71 -3.95
C VAL A 88 -0.49 -10.30 -2.98
N PRO A 89 -0.91 -9.02 -2.95
CA PRO A 89 -2.07 -8.60 -2.19
C PRO A 89 -3.37 -9.09 -2.88
N ARG A 90 -4.21 -9.82 -2.12
CA ARG A 90 -5.49 -10.39 -2.58
C ARG A 90 -6.62 -9.95 -1.65
N VAL A 91 -7.62 -9.24 -2.16
CA VAL A 91 -8.86 -8.95 -1.43
C VAL A 91 -9.84 -10.11 -1.62
N THR A 92 -9.93 -10.62 -2.85
CA THR A 92 -10.79 -11.72 -3.26
C THR A 92 -9.99 -13.00 -3.54
N ALA A 93 -10.54 -14.15 -3.14
CA ALA A 93 -9.96 -15.45 -3.46
C ALA A 93 -10.18 -15.73 -4.96
N GLN A 94 -9.10 -16.08 -5.67
CA GLN A 94 -9.16 -16.50 -7.07
C GLN A 94 -8.21 -17.66 -7.30
N VAL A 95 -8.68 -18.71 -7.97
CA VAL A 95 -7.90 -19.93 -8.24
C VAL A 95 -6.60 -19.63 -8.97
N ASN A 96 -6.63 -18.68 -9.90
CA ASN A 96 -5.49 -18.33 -10.75
C ASN A 96 -4.56 -17.27 -10.13
N CYS A 97 -4.90 -16.70 -8.96
CA CYS A 97 -4.16 -15.61 -8.34
C CYS A 97 -3.91 -15.88 -6.86
N GLY A 98 -2.65 -15.90 -6.43
CA GLY A 98 -2.33 -16.07 -5.01
C GLY A 98 -2.80 -17.41 -4.42
N GLN A 99 -2.87 -18.48 -5.23
CA GLN A 99 -3.24 -19.84 -4.79
C GLN A 99 -4.60 -19.90 -4.07
N ASN A 100 -5.59 -19.12 -4.54
CA ASN A 100 -6.91 -19.04 -3.93
C ASN A 100 -6.92 -18.51 -2.48
N GLN A 101 -5.85 -17.85 -2.05
CA GLN A 101 -5.75 -17.22 -0.73
C GLN A 101 -6.14 -15.73 -0.80
N THR A 102 -6.63 -15.19 0.32
CA THR A 102 -6.82 -13.77 0.55
C THR A 102 -5.75 -13.23 1.49
N GLY A 103 -5.69 -11.91 1.63
CA GLY A 103 -4.65 -11.25 2.41
C GLY A 103 -3.37 -11.05 1.60
N LEU A 104 -2.25 -10.90 2.30
CA LEU A 104 -0.94 -10.75 1.66
C LEU A 104 -0.30 -12.13 1.49
N VAL A 105 -0.38 -12.68 0.27
CA VAL A 105 0.29 -13.93 -0.08
C VAL A 105 1.78 -13.65 -0.22
N ARG A 106 2.62 -14.35 0.56
CA ARG A 106 4.06 -14.11 0.65
C ARG A 106 4.86 -15.25 0.06
N TRP A 107 5.95 -14.93 -0.64
CA TRP A 107 6.91 -15.90 -1.15
C TRP A 107 8.35 -15.43 -0.94
N ARG A 108 9.11 -16.18 -0.13
CA ARG A 108 10.57 -16.03 0.00
C ARG A 108 11.25 -16.70 -1.20
N ALA A 109 11.35 -15.97 -2.29
CA ALA A 109 12.05 -16.39 -3.50
C ALA A 109 13.54 -16.01 -3.44
N PRO A 110 14.42 -16.68 -4.21
CA PRO A 110 15.79 -16.21 -4.42
C PRO A 110 15.80 -14.77 -4.96
N ILE A 111 16.71 -13.93 -4.47
CA ILE A 111 16.80 -12.51 -4.86
C ILE A 111 17.08 -12.30 -6.35
N THR A 112 17.61 -13.32 -7.04
CA THR A 112 17.87 -13.33 -8.48
C THR A 112 16.62 -13.63 -9.31
N LYS A 113 15.54 -14.12 -8.68
CA LYS A 113 14.28 -14.41 -9.37
C LYS A 113 13.62 -13.12 -9.84
N LYS A 114 13.00 -13.18 -11.01
CA LYS A 114 12.35 -12.02 -11.59
C LYS A 114 10.87 -11.96 -11.20
N PHE A 115 10.42 -10.77 -10.82
CA PHE A 115 9.02 -10.42 -10.56
C PHE A 115 8.72 -9.00 -11.06
N ASP A 116 7.54 -8.48 -10.71
CA ASP A 116 7.23 -7.06 -10.77
C ASP A 116 7.76 -6.37 -9.50
N VAL A 117 7.43 -5.10 -9.27
CA VAL A 117 7.79 -4.38 -8.03
C VAL A 117 6.64 -3.54 -7.50
N PHE A 118 6.51 -3.43 -6.18
CA PHE A 118 5.67 -2.42 -5.55
C PHE A 118 6.51 -1.20 -5.18
N CYS A 119 6.11 -0.04 -5.67
CA CYS A 119 6.71 1.24 -5.30
C CYS A 119 5.76 2.02 -4.39
N PHE A 120 6.32 2.94 -3.61
CA PHE A 120 5.61 3.75 -2.63
C PHE A 120 5.97 5.22 -2.76
N ASN A 121 4.93 6.04 -2.95
CA ASN A 121 5.03 7.49 -2.96
C ASN A 121 4.44 8.07 -1.66
N GLU A 122 5.29 8.67 -0.84
CA GLU A 122 4.91 9.31 0.43
C GLU A 122 3.84 10.41 0.25
N SER A 123 3.87 11.12 -0.88
CA SER A 123 2.88 12.17 -1.17
C SER A 123 1.49 11.60 -1.47
N GLY A 124 1.41 10.34 -1.91
CA GLY A 124 0.14 9.64 -2.15
C GLY A 124 -0.68 9.39 -0.88
N MET A 125 -0.08 9.50 0.30
CA MET A 125 -0.79 9.45 1.59
C MET A 125 -1.53 10.75 1.93
N LYS A 126 -1.08 11.90 1.38
CA LYS A 126 -1.58 13.23 1.77
C LYS A 126 -2.89 13.64 1.10
N GLN A 127 -3.29 12.94 0.04
CA GLN A 127 -4.53 13.24 -0.69
C GLN A 127 -5.79 12.89 0.11
N SER A 128 -5.70 12.06 1.15
CA SER A 128 -6.85 11.70 2.00
C SER A 128 -7.11 12.67 3.16
N ASN A 129 -6.11 13.46 3.61
CA ASN A 129 -6.26 14.34 4.79
C ASN A 129 -6.29 15.84 4.45
N THR A 130 -5.94 16.25 3.22
CA THR A 130 -5.85 17.69 2.88
C THR A 130 -7.20 18.31 2.49
N ILE A 131 -8.22 17.50 2.18
CA ILE A 131 -9.55 18.02 1.81
C ILE A 131 -10.43 18.32 3.05
N TYR A 132 -10.19 17.67 4.19
CA TYR A 132 -10.98 17.88 5.41
C TYR A 132 -10.50 19.04 6.31
N LEU A 133 -9.34 19.65 6.03
CA LEU A 133 -8.76 20.71 6.87
C LEU A 133 -8.77 22.10 6.23
N ARG A 134 -9.47 22.32 5.10
CA ARG A 134 -9.54 23.66 4.47
C ARG A 134 -10.78 24.48 4.79
N THR A 135 -11.63 24.06 5.73
CA THR A 135 -12.89 24.78 6.02
C THR A 135 -13.14 25.13 7.48
N ILE A 136 -12.20 24.91 8.41
CA ILE A 136 -12.36 25.28 9.81
C ILE A 136 -11.21 26.19 10.25
N ASP A 137 -11.09 27.36 9.63
CA ASP A 137 -10.34 28.48 10.22
C ASP A 137 -10.86 29.81 9.64
N ALA A 138 -11.98 30.27 10.20
CA ALA A 138 -12.32 31.69 10.23
C ALA A 138 -13.14 31.96 11.53
N PRO A 139 -12.67 32.83 12.44
CA PRO A 139 -13.32 33.08 13.72
C PRO A 139 -14.23 34.32 13.68
N ARG A 140 -15.47 34.22 14.21
CA ARG A 140 -16.03 35.20 15.17
C ARG A 140 -17.46 34.89 15.63
N THR A 141 -17.58 34.71 16.96
CA THR A 141 -18.55 35.32 17.90
C THR A 141 -19.99 35.57 17.45
N GLU A 142 -20.95 34.91 18.09
CA GLU A 142 -22.17 35.56 18.62
C GLU A 142 -22.64 34.88 19.92
N LYS A 143 -22.98 35.71 20.91
CA LYS A 143 -23.58 35.35 22.19
C LYS A 143 -25.08 35.11 21.98
N HIS A 144 -25.62 34.03 22.56
CA HIS A 144 -27.03 34.00 22.99
C HIS A 144 -27.21 33.02 24.17
N LYS A 145 -27.82 33.51 25.24
CA LYS A 145 -28.40 32.80 26.41
C LYS A 145 -29.89 33.15 26.40
N PRO A 146 -30.82 32.20 26.59
CA PRO A 146 -31.51 31.96 27.88
C PRO A 146 -31.66 30.45 28.21
N SER A 147 -31.42 29.97 29.45
CA SER A 147 -32.42 29.64 30.53
C SER A 147 -33.67 28.94 29.99
N ASP A 148 -34.10 27.72 30.39
CA ASP A 148 -34.30 27.17 31.74
C ASP A 148 -34.26 25.62 31.76
N GLY A 149 -34.18 25.05 32.97
CA GLY A 149 -33.74 23.68 33.24
C GLY A 149 -34.81 22.59 33.38
N SER A 150 -34.34 21.35 33.61
CA SER A 150 -34.91 20.38 34.56
C SER A 150 -34.05 19.10 34.66
N SER A 151 -33.61 18.81 35.88
CA SER A 151 -33.55 17.51 36.57
C SER A 151 -32.72 16.32 36.05
N LEU A 152 -31.61 16.08 36.79
CA LEU A 152 -31.32 14.89 37.61
C LEU A 152 -31.26 13.49 36.96
N SER A 153 -30.05 12.92 36.86
CA SER A 153 -29.67 11.73 37.66
C SER A 153 -28.20 11.35 37.47
N THR A 154 -27.55 11.19 38.62
CA THR A 154 -26.22 10.61 38.84
C THR A 154 -26.27 9.11 38.62
N MET A 155 -25.32 8.54 37.86
CA MET A 155 -24.59 7.31 38.23
C MET A 155 -23.25 7.26 37.49
N GLY A 156 -22.16 7.23 38.26
CA GLY A 156 -20.81 7.04 37.75
C GLY A 156 -20.54 5.58 37.40
N ALA A 157 -19.86 5.34 36.29
CA ALA A 157 -19.28 4.05 35.96
C ALA A 157 -17.83 4.23 35.50
N LYS A 158 -16.92 3.74 36.35
CA LYS A 158 -15.47 3.71 36.20
C LYS A 158 -15.08 2.49 35.37
N LEU A 159 -14.68 2.66 34.12
CA LEU A 159 -14.14 1.57 33.31
C LEU A 159 -12.61 1.48 33.49
N LYS A 160 -12.20 0.41 34.16
CA LYS A 160 -10.80 -0.01 34.32
C LYS A 160 -10.29 -0.61 33.00
N GLY A 161 -9.01 -0.38 32.71
CA GLY A 161 -8.32 -0.86 31.52
C GLY A 161 -8.32 -2.39 31.39
N ALA A 162 -8.58 -2.85 30.18
CA ALA A 162 -8.41 -4.25 29.77
C ALA A 162 -7.04 -4.42 29.11
N LYS A 163 -6.21 -5.30 29.69
CA LYS A 163 -5.01 -5.84 29.05
C LYS A 163 -5.45 -6.72 27.87
N VAL A 164 -5.02 -6.40 26.67
CA VAL A 164 -5.14 -7.30 25.52
C VAL A 164 -4.03 -8.35 25.62
N ALA A 165 -4.42 -9.61 25.70
CA ALA A 165 -3.54 -10.77 25.70
C ALA A 165 -3.10 -11.11 24.26
N LEU A 166 -1.79 -11.32 24.06
CA LEU A 166 -1.22 -11.90 22.84
C LEU A 166 -1.70 -13.35 22.65
N PRO A 167 -2.16 -13.75 21.46
CA PRO A 167 -2.26 -15.16 21.11
C PRO A 167 -0.87 -15.71 20.74
N LYS A 168 -0.62 -16.91 21.26
CA LYS A 168 0.61 -17.68 21.21
C LYS A 168 0.93 -18.16 19.79
N GLU A 169 2.21 -18.04 19.44
CA GLU A 169 2.87 -18.67 18.30
C GLU A 169 2.70 -20.19 18.34
N LYS A 170 2.19 -20.79 17.26
CA LYS A 170 2.29 -22.24 17.03
C LYS A 170 3.19 -22.48 15.84
N SER A 171 4.41 -22.90 16.16
CA SER A 171 5.33 -23.60 15.30
C SER A 171 4.68 -24.90 14.81
N GLN A 172 4.68 -25.16 13.50
CA GLN A 172 4.41 -26.50 12.98
C GLN A 172 5.44 -26.86 11.91
N ALA A 173 5.89 -28.10 12.10
CA ALA A 173 6.99 -28.76 11.45
C ALA A 173 6.69 -29.13 10.00
N ILE A 174 7.79 -29.24 9.26
CA ILE A 174 7.89 -29.71 7.89
C ILE A 174 7.70 -31.23 7.87
N GLN A 175 6.76 -31.70 7.07
CA GLN A 175 6.84 -32.96 6.33
C GLN A 175 6.53 -32.67 4.87
#